data_AF-A0A849FCT5-F1
#
_entry.id   AF-A0A849FCT5-F1
#
_cell.length_a   1.000
_cell.length_b   1.000
_cell.length_c   1.000
_cell.angle_alpha   90.00
_cell.angle_beta   90.00
_cell.angle_gamma   90.00
#
_symmetry.space_group_name_H-M   'P 1'
#
loop_
_entity.id
_entity.type
_entity.pdbx_description
1 polymer ?
#
loop_
_entity_poly.entity_id
_entity_poly.type
_entity_poly.pdbx_seq_one_letter_code
_entity_poly.pdbx_strand_id
1 'polypeptide(L)'
;MDFGFTIAAYAVAAVLFILSLGGLSGQESAKRAVWYGIAGMALAVVATLIGPGQGLWGASIILIALGAGVGYQLATKVQMTQMPELVAIMHSLVGLAAVFVGFNADLMINTIA
;
A
#
# COMPACT_ATOMS: atom_id res chain seq x y z
N MET A 1 -11.01 17.50 6.62
CA MET A 1 -10.46 17.62 5.25
C MET A 1 -11.62 17.59 4.29
N ASP A 2 -11.73 18.55 3.37
CA ASP A 2 -12.76 18.54 2.34
C ASP A 2 -12.66 17.23 1.54
N PHE A 3 -13.80 16.56 1.29
CA PHE A 3 -13.86 15.35 0.47
C PHE A 3 -13.08 15.49 -0.86
N GLY A 4 -13.05 16.69 -1.44
CA GLY A 4 -12.31 17.00 -2.65
C GLY A 4 -10.79 16.80 -2.54
N PHE A 5 -10.17 17.09 -1.39
CA PHE A 5 -8.73 16.91 -1.20
C PHE A 5 -8.34 15.43 -1.27
N THR A 6 -9.05 14.57 -0.54
CA THR A 6 -8.76 13.13 -0.50
C THR A 6 -8.97 12.49 -1.87
N ILE A 7 -10.04 12.88 -2.59
CA ILE A 7 -10.31 12.39 -3.95
C ILE A 7 -9.20 12.82 -4.91
N ALA A 8 -8.78 14.09 -4.87
CA ALA A 8 -7.68 14.58 -5.70
C ALA A 8 -6.36 13.86 -5.37
N ALA A 9 -6.07 13.62 -4.10
CA ALA A 9 -4.89 12.86 -3.67
C ALA A 9 -4.91 11.43 -4.24
N TYR A 10 -6.04 10.72 -4.14
CA TYR A 10 -6.17 9.36 -4.70
C TYR A 10 -6.07 9.35 -6.22
N ALA A 11 -6.60 10.36 -6.91
CA ALA A 11 -6.44 10.48 -8.36
C ALA A 11 -4.97 10.66 -8.76
N VAL A 12 -4.23 11.53 -8.04
CA VAL A 12 -2.79 11.71 -8.26
C VAL A 12 -2.01 10.43 -7.96
N ALA A 13 -2.31 9.74 -6.86
CA ALA A 13 -1.70 8.44 -6.54
C ALA A 13 -1.93 7.40 -7.65
N ALA A 14 -3.16 7.33 -8.18
CA ALA A 14 -3.50 6.41 -9.27
C ALA A 14 -2.68 6.71 -10.54
N VAL A 15 -2.53 7.99 -10.91
CA VAL A 15 -1.68 8.39 -12.05
C VAL A 15 -0.22 7.99 -11.82
N LEU A 16 0.32 8.19 -10.61
CA LEU A 16 1.69 7.79 -10.27
C LEU A 16 1.89 6.28 -10.35
N PHE A 17 0.92 5.47 -9.94
CA PHE A 17 0.98 4.01 -10.09
C PHE A 17 0.93 3.58 -11.57
N ILE A 18 0.11 4.22 -12.40
CA ILE A 18 0.06 3.96 -13.84
C ILE A 18 1.42 4.27 -14.48
N LEU A 19 2.02 5.41 -14.15
CA LEU A 19 3.36 5.79 -14.63
C LEU A 19 4.45 4.84 -14.13
N SER A 20 4.34 4.35 -12.89
CA SER A 20 5.24 3.33 -12.34
C SER A 20 5.15 2.03 -13.13
N LEU A 21 3.95 1.51 -13.40
CA LEU A 21 3.76 0.27 -14.15
C LEU A 21 4.24 0.40 -15.61
N GLY A 22 3.89 1.51 -16.27
CA GLY A 22 4.35 1.79 -17.63
C GLY A 22 5.88 1.88 -17.72
N GLY A 23 6.52 2.58 -16.79
CA GLY A 23 7.97 2.77 -16.78
C GLY A 23 8.79 1.52 -16.45
N LEU A 24 8.19 0.51 -15.81
CA LEU A 24 8.84 -0.78 -15.52
C LEU A 24 9.04 -1.66 -16.76
N SER A 25 8.33 -1.37 -17.87
CA SER A 25 8.48 -2.10 -19.13
C SER A 25 9.77 -1.76 -19.89
N GLY A 26 10.36 -0.59 -19.63
CA GLY A 26 11.63 -0.15 -20.21
C GLY A 26 12.79 -0.32 -19.22
N GLN A 27 13.86 -1.01 -19.62
CA GLN A 27 15.03 -1.25 -18.75
C GLN A 27 15.73 0.05 -18.32
N GLU A 28 15.82 1.04 -19.22
CA GLU A 28 16.42 2.35 -18.92
C GLU A 28 15.57 3.18 -17.95
N SER A 29 14.23 3.05 -18.01
CA SER A 29 13.29 3.78 -17.15
C SER A 29 12.95 3.06 -15.85
N ALA A 30 13.25 1.76 -15.72
CA ALA A 30 12.78 0.92 -14.62
C ALA A 30 13.14 1.48 -13.23
N LYS A 31 14.38 1.95 -13.03
CA LYS A 31 14.79 2.55 -11.74
C LYS A 31 14.01 3.81 -11.40
N ARG A 32 13.74 4.67 -12.40
CA ARG A 32 12.94 5.90 -12.20
C ARG A 32 11.47 5.56 -11.98
N ALA A 33 10.97 4.51 -12.64
CA ALA A 33 9.58 4.08 -12.53
C ALA A 33 9.20 3.68 -11.11
N VAL A 34 10.09 2.95 -10.41
CA VAL A 34 9.88 2.56 -9.00
C VAL A 34 9.69 3.77 -8.09
N TRP A 35 10.37 4.90 -8.34
CA TRP A 35 10.18 6.12 -7.55
C TRP A 35 8.77 6.71 -7.67
N TYR A 36 8.14 6.61 -8.84
CA TYR A 36 6.74 7.01 -8.99
C TYR A 36 5.82 6.14 -8.12
N GLY A 37 6.09 4.83 -8.05
CA GLY A 37 5.36 3.91 -7.17
C GLY A 37 5.54 4.23 -5.68
N ILE A 38 6.77 4.52 -5.24
CA ILE A 38 7.06 4.90 -3.85
C ILE A 38 6.33 6.20 -3.48
N ALA A 39 6.42 7.23 -4.34
CA ALA A 39 5.75 8.51 -4.12
C ALA A 39 4.21 8.36 -4.09
N GLY A 40 3.65 7.56 -5.02
CA GLY A 40 2.22 7.27 -5.08
C GLY A 40 1.71 6.56 -3.83
N MET A 41 2.44 5.54 -3.35
CA MET A 41 2.08 4.82 -2.13
C MET A 41 2.17 5.71 -0.88
N ALA A 42 3.24 6.50 -0.74
CA ALA A 42 3.39 7.43 0.37
C ALA A 42 2.25 8.45 0.41
N LEU A 43 1.89 9.02 -0.75
CA LEU A 43 0.78 9.97 -0.87
C LEU A 43 -0.56 9.34 -0.50
N ALA A 44 -0.85 8.13 -1.00
CA ALA A 44 -2.10 7.42 -0.69
C ALA A 44 -2.23 7.10 0.82
N VAL A 45 -1.15 6.61 1.45
CA VAL A 45 -1.15 6.30 2.89
C VAL A 45 -1.36 7.57 3.73
N VAL A 46 -0.63 8.64 3.43
CA VAL A 46 -0.76 9.92 4.17
C VAL A 46 -2.17 10.50 4.01
N ALA A 47 -2.70 10.53 2.79
CA ALA A 47 -4.06 11.01 2.51
C ALA A 47 -5.13 10.18 3.23
N THR A 48 -4.93 8.86 3.34
CA THR A 48 -5.83 7.97 4.07
C THR A 48 -5.79 8.27 5.58
N LEU A 49 -4.61 8.45 6.18
CA LEU A 49 -4.47 8.70 7.61
C LEU A 49 -5.07 10.03 8.07
N ILE A 50 -4.93 11.09 7.28
CA ILE A 50 -5.50 12.43 7.57
C ILE A 50 -6.95 12.59 7.11
N GLY A 51 -7.49 11.62 6.38
CA GLY A 51 -8.82 11.67 5.79
C GLY A 51 -9.71 10.54 6.32
N PRO A 52 -10.13 9.59 5.47
CA PRO A 52 -11.14 8.58 5.84
C PRO A 52 -10.66 7.57 6.89
N GLY A 53 -9.35 7.37 7.04
CA GLY A 53 -8.75 6.51 8.07
C GLY A 53 -8.45 7.21 9.40
N GLN A 54 -8.93 8.43 9.59
CA GLN A 54 -8.69 9.21 10.81
C GLN A 54 -9.33 8.54 12.04
N GLY A 55 -8.58 8.50 13.15
CA GLY A 55 -9.08 8.02 14.45
C GLY A 55 -7.99 7.38 15.29
N LEU A 56 -7.47 6.23 14.85
CA LEU A 56 -6.53 5.40 15.62
C LEU A 56 -5.07 5.66 15.26
N TRP A 57 -4.65 6.92 15.25
CA TRP A 57 -3.31 7.36 14.80
C TRP A 57 -2.14 6.58 15.43
N GLY A 58 -2.16 6.40 16.75
CA GLY A 58 -1.10 5.66 17.45
C GLY A 58 -0.99 4.21 16.98
N ALA A 59 -2.13 3.51 16.89
CA ALA A 59 -2.16 2.13 16.41
C ALA A 59 -1.78 2.03 14.93
N SER A 60 -2.28 2.93 14.08
CA SER A 60 -1.97 2.95 12.65
C SER A 60 -0.47 3.11 12.39
N ILE A 61 0.19 4.07 13.06
CA ILE A 61 1.62 4.30 12.89
C ILE A 61 2.42 3.08 13.36
N ILE A 62 2.07 2.50 14.51
CA ILE A 62 2.76 1.31 15.04
C ILE A 62 2.61 0.13 14.09
N LEU A 63 1.40 -0.16 13.61
CA LEU A 63 1.14 -1.29 12.72
C LEU A 63 1.81 -1.12 11.35
N ILE A 64 1.77 0.10 10.79
CA ILE A 64 2.50 0.42 9.55
C ILE A 64 4.00 0.23 9.75
N ALA A 65 4.57 0.73 10.84
CA ALA A 65 6.00 0.60 11.12
C ALA A 65 6.41 -0.87 11.32
N LEU A 66 5.61 -1.66 12.03
CA LEU A 66 5.86 -3.09 12.21
C LEU A 66 5.80 -3.85 10.88
N GLY A 67 4.76 -3.63 10.08
CA GLY A 67 4.61 -4.27 8.76
C GLY A 67 5.73 -3.88 7.80
N ALA A 68 6.05 -2.59 7.72
CA ALA A 68 7.15 -2.08 6.90
C ALA A 68 8.50 -2.61 7.36
N GLY A 69 8.74 -2.69 8.68
CA GLY A 69 9.98 -3.22 9.25
C GLY A 69 10.20 -4.70 8.92
N VAL A 70 9.17 -5.54 9.09
CA VAL A 70 9.22 -6.96 8.74
C VAL A 70 9.41 -7.14 7.23
N GLY A 71 8.66 -6.39 6.41
CA GLY A 71 8.78 -6.43 4.96
C GLY A 71 10.18 -6.03 4.47
N TYR A 72 10.75 -4.95 5.02
CA TYR A 72 12.10 -4.51 4.70
C TYR A 72 13.17 -5.53 5.09
N GLN A 73 13.05 -6.12 6.27
CA GLN A 73 13.99 -7.14 6.74
C GLN A 73 13.97 -8.38 5.84
N LEU A 74 12.78 -8.83 5.43
CA LEU A 74 12.65 -9.99 4.57
C LEU A 74 13.16 -9.68 3.14
N ALA A 75 12.84 -8.51 2.59
CA ALA A 75 13.28 -8.10 1.26
C ALA A 75 14.80 -7.95 1.13
N THR A 76 15.51 -7.61 2.21
CA THR A 76 16.97 -7.42 2.19
C THR A 76 17.78 -8.68 2.46
N LYS A 77 17.18 -9.70 3.09
CA LYS A 77 17.88 -10.94 3.48
C LYS A 77 17.76 -12.08 2.47
N VAL A 78 16.78 -12.06 1.57
CA VAL A 78 16.50 -13.15 0.63
C VAL A 78 17.46 -13.11 -0.56
N GLN A 79 17.94 -14.28 -0.99
CA GLN A 79 18.82 -14.41 -2.16
C GLN A 79 18.05 -14.12 -3.45
N MET A 80 18.73 -13.56 -4.46
CA MET A 80 18.11 -13.25 -5.76
C MET A 80 17.53 -14.49 -6.47
N THR A 81 17.97 -15.70 -6.10
CA THR A 81 17.45 -16.99 -6.57
C THR A 81 16.06 -17.33 -6.02
N GLN A 82 15.71 -16.82 -4.84
CA GLN A 82 14.42 -17.05 -4.17
C GLN A 82 13.46 -15.86 -4.29
N MET A 83 13.74 -14.93 -5.19
CA MET A 83 12.84 -13.79 -5.46
C MET A 83 11.41 -14.23 -5.81
N PRO A 84 11.17 -15.31 -6.59
CA PRO A 84 9.80 -15.77 -6.85
C PRO A 84 9.04 -16.17 -5.57
N GLU A 85 9.71 -16.83 -4.62
CA GLU A 85 9.12 -17.29 -3.36
C GLU A 85 8.77 -16.10 -2.45
N LEU A 86 9.69 -15.13 -2.34
CA LEU A 86 9.45 -13.91 -1.59
C LEU A 86 8.23 -13.14 -2.13
N VAL A 87 8.14 -12.99 -3.46
CA VAL A 87 7.01 -12.31 -4.11
C VAL A 87 5.69 -13.04 -3.84
N ALA A 88 5.70 -14.38 -3.87
CA ALA A 88 4.51 -15.19 -3.56
C ALA A 88 4.01 -14.97 -2.13
N ILE A 89 4.91 -14.92 -1.14
CA ILE A 89 4.57 -14.64 0.26
C ILE A 89 4.06 -13.21 0.44
N MET A 90 4.67 -12.22 -0.23
CA MET A 90 4.18 -10.83 -0.17
C MET A 90 2.76 -10.70 -0.75
N HIS A 91 2.46 -11.41 -1.84
CA HIS A 91 1.13 -11.38 -2.44
C HIS A 91 0.07 -12.11 -1.59
N SER A 92 0.44 -13.21 -0.94
CA SER A 92 -0.49 -13.92 -0.04
C SER A 92 -0.88 -13.09 1.18
N LEU A 93 0.05 -12.28 1.72
CA LEU A 93 -0.25 -11.32 2.79
C LEU A 93 -1.21 -10.22 2.36
N VAL A 94 -1.07 -9.71 1.13
CA VAL A 94 -2.02 -8.73 0.57
C VAL A 94 -3.42 -9.35 0.42
N GLY A 95 -3.51 -10.60 -0.04
CA GLY A 95 -4.77 -11.35 -0.08
C GLY A 95 -5.40 -11.50 1.30
N LEU A 96 -4.62 -11.87 2.31
CA LEU A 96 -5.10 -11.99 3.69
C LEU A 96 -5.60 -10.66 4.25
N ALA A 97 -4.91 -9.55 3.96
CA ALA A 97 -5.36 -8.21 4.34
C ALA A 97 -6.71 -7.85 3.72
N ALA A 98 -6.93 -8.18 2.43
CA ALA A 98 -8.20 -7.96 1.76
C ALA A 98 -9.35 -8.77 2.40
N VAL A 99 -9.08 -10.02 2.80
CA VAL A 99 -10.05 -10.86 3.53
C VAL A 99 -10.44 -10.23 4.86
N PHE A 100 -9.48 -9.76 5.66
CA PHE A 100 -9.78 -9.11 6.94
C PHE A 100 -10.56 -7.80 6.77
N VAL A 101 -10.23 -6.99 5.78
CA VAL A 101 -10.98 -5.76 5.47
C VAL A 101 -12.42 -6.10 5.06
N GLY A 102 -12.62 -7.12 4.22
CA GLY A 102 -13.95 -7.57 3.81
C GLY A 102 -14.78 -8.09 4.98
N PHE A 103 -14.20 -8.92 5.84
CA PHE A 103 -14.89 -9.44 7.04
C PHE A 103 -15.22 -8.33 8.04
N ASN A 104 -14.31 -7.37 8.24
CA ASN A 104 -14.58 -6.21 9.09
C ASN A 104 -15.74 -5.36 8.54
N ALA A 105 -15.80 -5.15 7.23
CA ALA A 105 -16.89 -4.41 6.59
C ALA A 105 -18.23 -5.15 6.74
N ASP A 106 -18.27 -6.47 6.52
CA ASP A 106 -19.48 -7.29 6.67
C ASP A 106 -20.02 -7.24 8.11
N LEU A 107 -19.15 -7.46 9.12
CA LEU A 107 -19.54 -7.36 10.52
C LEU A 107 -20.07 -5.97 10.87
N MET A 108 -19.42 -4.92 10.38
CA MET A 108 -19.83 -3.54 10.63
C MET A 108 -21.21 -3.25 10.04
N ILE A 109 -21.47 -3.68 8.80
CA ILE A 109 -22.79 -3.52 8.16
C ILE A 109 -23.88 -4.24 8.95
N ASN A 110 -23.64 -5.49 9.37
CA ASN A 110 -24.60 -6.29 10.14
C ASN A 110 -24.82 -5.80 11.59
N THR A 111 -23.88 -5.04 12.15
CA THR A 111 -24.00 -4.48 13.52
C THR A 111 -24.80 -3.16 13.53
N ILE A 112 -24.82 -2.44 12.41
CA ILE A 112 -25.46 -1.12 12.28
C ILE A 112 -26.87 -1.22 11.68
N ALA A 113 -27.19 -2.33 10.99
CA ALA A 113 -28.53 -2.68 10.50
C ALA A 113 -29.44 -3.21 11.62
#